data_AF-A0A932SM84-F1
#
_entry.id   AF-A0A932SM84-F1
#
_cell.length_a   1.000
_cell.length_b   1.000
_cell.length_c   1.000
_cell.angle_alpha   90.00
_cell.angle_beta   90.00
_cell.angle_gamma   90.00
#
_symmetry.space_group_name_H-M   'P 1'
#
loop_
_entity.id
_entity.type
_entity.pdbx_description
1 polymer ?
#
loop_
_entity_poly.entity_id
_entity_poly.type
_entity_poly.pdbx_seq_one_letter_code
_entity_poly.pdbx_strand_id
1 'polypeptide(L)' 'MLWGASDGIVTPAYGRAYSAAIPGSRFEIIEAAGHHLQIEQPAAFVERVAAFMKG' A
#
# COMPACT_ATOMS: atom_id res chain seq x y z
N MET A 1 -4.56 -1.60 3.16
CA MET A 1 -4.29 -1.06 1.81
C MET A 1 -2.83 -0.66 1.75
N LEU A 2 -2.07 -1.28 0.85
CA LEU A 2 -0.66 -0.92 0.58
C LEU A 2 -0.61 -0.18 -0.75
N TRP A 3 0.18 0.90 -0.81
CA TRP A 3 0.27 1.75 -1.99
C TRP A 3 1.70 2.16 -2.28
N GLY A 4 2.10 2.20 -3.56
CA GLY A 4 3.39 2.80 -3.94
C GLY A 4 3.33 4.31 -3.86
N ALA A 5 4.36 4.94 -3.29
CA ALA A 5 4.45 6.40 -3.13
C ALA A 5 4.30 7.16 -4.47
N SER A 6 4.79 6.57 -5.56
CA SER A 6 4.85 7.16 -6.90
C SER A 6 3.82 6.57 -7.86
N ASP A 7 2.74 5.93 -7.37
CA ASP A 7 1.69 5.39 -8.23
C ASP A 7 1.00 6.52 -9.03
N GLY A 8 1.21 6.50 -10.34
CA GLY A 8 0.61 7.45 -11.28
C GLY A 8 -0.67 6.95 -11.96
N ILE A 9 -1.06 5.69 -11.76
CA ILE A 9 -2.28 5.11 -12.36
C ILE A 9 -3.45 5.31 -11.41
N VAL A 10 -3.29 4.88 -10.15
CA VAL A 10 -4.28 5.09 -9.10
C VAL A 10 -3.57 5.82 -7.98
N THR A 11 -3.71 7.14 -7.91
CA THR A 11 -2.87 7.95 -7.02
C THR A 11 -3.02 7.59 -5.54
N PRO A 12 -2.00 7.83 -4.70
CA PRO A 12 -2.10 7.64 -3.25
C PRO A 12 -3.25 8.42 -2.59
N ALA A 13 -3.67 9.54 -3.18
CA ALA A 13 -4.84 10.30 -2.69
C ALA A 13 -6.13 9.49 -2.81
N TYR A 14 -6.31 8.78 -3.93
CA TYR A 14 -7.43 7.85 -4.11
C TYR A 14 -7.35 6.71 -3.09
N GLY A 15 -6.17 6.09 -2.92
CA GLY A 15 -5.99 5.00 -1.97
C GLY A 15 -6.32 5.38 -0.53
N ARG A 16 -5.97 6.61 -0.10
CA ARG A 16 -6.36 7.16 1.21
C ARG A 16 -7.87 7.32 1.34
N ALA A 17 -8.53 7.92 0.34
CA ALA A 17 -9.98 8.08 0.34
C ALA A 17 -10.70 6.72 0.37
N TYR A 18 -10.20 5.75 -0.40
CA TYR A 18 -10.75 4.40 -0.45
C TYR A 18 -10.60 3.66 0.89
N SER A 19 -9.44 3.77 1.54
CA SER A 19 -9.24 3.22 2.89
C SER A 19 -10.17 3.86 3.91
N ALA A 20 -10.36 5.18 3.88
CA ALA A 20 -11.26 5.88 4.80
C ALA A 20 -12.72 5.42 4.69
N ALA A 21 -13.14 4.90 3.52
CA ALA A 21 -14.48 4.37 3.32
C ALA A 21 -14.70 2.95 3.88
N ILE A 22 -13.64 2.25 4.31
CA ILE A 22 -13.70 0.87 4.81
C ILE A 22 -13.38 0.84 6.31
N PRO A 23 -14.37 0.63 7.20
CA PRO A 23 -14.16 0.54 8.64
C PRO A 23 -13.13 -0.53 9.00
N GLY A 24 -12.21 -0.19 9.90
CA GLY A 24 -11.14 -1.10 10.33
C GLY A 24 -10.00 -1.30 9.32
N SER A 25 -10.07 -0.69 8.14
CA SER A 25 -8.95 -0.71 7.22
C SER A 25 -7.81 0.20 7.70
N ARG A 26 -6.60 -0.09 7.22
CA ARG A 26 -5.42 0.75 7.39
C ARG A 26 -4.77 1.04 6.06
N PHE A 27 -4.19 2.22 5.94
CA PHE A 27 -3.49 2.66 4.74
C PHE A 27 -2.00 2.85 5.05
N GLU A 28 -1.14 2.27 4.21
CA GLU A 28 0.31 2.39 4.33
C GLU A 28 0.95 2.62 2.95
N ILE A 29 2.02 3.42 2.94
CA ILE A 29 2.83 3.70 1.75
C ILE A 29 4.09 2.82 1.75
N ILE A 30 4.46 2.33 0.57
CA ILE A 30 5.78 1.80 0.25
C ILE A 30 6.53 2.86 -0.57
N GLU A 31 7.60 3.39 0.03
CA GLU A 31 8.50 4.34 -0.61
C GLU A 31 9.26 3.70 -1.77
N ALA A 32 9.70 4.51 -2.74
CA ALA A 32 10.43 4.06 -3.92
C ALA A 32 9.72 2.94 -4.72
N ALA A 33 8.39 3.00 -4.77
CA ALA A 33 7.52 2.13 -5.57
C ALA A 33 6.41 2.92 -6.27
N GLY A 34 6.05 2.50 -7.48
CA GLY A 34 4.88 2.93 -8.21
C GLY A 34 3.71 1.96 -8.10
N HIS A 35 3.00 1.75 -9.22
CA HIS A 35 1.78 0.95 -9.25
C HIS A 35 2.03 -0.54 -8.95
N HIS A 36 3.21 -1.06 -9.30
CA HIS A 36 3.55 -2.47 -9.11
C HIS A 36 4.48 -2.65 -7.90
N LEU A 37 4.10 -2.10 -6.76
CA LEU A 37 4.89 -2.07 -5.52
C LEU A 37 5.40 -3.45 -5.04
N GLN A 38 4.67 -4.54 -5.33
CA GLN A 38 5.10 -5.91 -5.03
C GLN A 38 6.24 -6.41 -5.93
N ILE A 39 6.43 -5.81 -7.11
CA ILE A 39 7.52 -6.09 -8.04
C ILE A 39 8.70 -5.16 -7.77
N GLU A 40 8.41 -3.87 -7.54
CA GLU A 40 9.42 -2.82 -7.37
C GLU A 40 10.09 -2.88 -5.99
N GLN A 41 9.34 -3.20 -4.94
CA GLN A 41 9.80 -3.26 -3.55
C GLN A 41 9.33 -4.55 -2.86
N PRO A 42 9.75 -5.74 -3.35
CA PRO A 42 9.21 -7.03 -2.91
C PRO A 42 9.45 -7.31 -1.42
N ALA A 43 10.63 -6.94 -0.89
CA ALA A 43 10.95 -7.15 0.52
C ALA A 43 10.03 -6.33 1.44
N ALA A 44 9.87 -5.02 1.17
CA ALA A 44 9.01 -4.14 1.95
C ALA A 44 7.53 -4.54 1.85
N PHE A 45 7.11 -5.04 0.69
CA PHE A 45 5.76 -5.57 0.50
C PHE A 45 5.52 -6.81 1.34
N VAL A 46 6.40 -7.83 1.25
CA VAL A 46 6.28 -9.08 2.02
C VAL A 46 6.31 -8.81 3.51
N GLU A 47 7.18 -7.91 3.98
CA GLU A 47 7.25 -7.51 5.40
C GLU A 47 5.89 -7.00 5.90
N ARG A 48 5.29 -6.05 5.19
CA ARG A 48 4.00 -5.44 5.58
C ARG A 48 2.84 -6.43 5.51
N VAL A 49 2.82 -7.31 4.50
CA VAL A 49 1.82 -8.37 4.40
C VAL A 49 1.98 -9.38 5.54
N ALA A 50 3.20 -9.80 5.85
CA ALA A 50 3.46 -10.73 6.96
C ALA A 50 3.09 -10.11 8.31
N ALA A 51 3.36 -8.81 8.52
CA ALA A 51 2.93 -8.10 9.72
C ALA A 51 1.40 -8.01 9.80
N PHE A 52 0.69 -7.90 8.67
CA PHE A 52 -0.76 -7.93 8.64
C PHE A 52 -1.36 -9.25 9.09
N MET A 53 -0.80 -10.37 8.62
CA MET A 53 -1.31 -11.70 8.95
C MET A 53 -1.09 -12.13 10.41
N LYS A 54 -0.25 -11.40 11.16
CA LYS A 54 0.07 -11.70 12.56
C LYS A 54 -0.79 -10.93 13.56
N GLY A 55 -1.57 -9.95 13.11
CA GLY A 55 -2.58 -9.26 13.91
C GLY A 55 -3.94 -9.94 13.79
#